data_AF-A0A2V2AZ66-F1
#
_entry.id   AF-A0A2V2AZ66-F1
#
_cell.length_a   1.000
_cell.length_b   1.000
_cell.length_c   1.000
_cell.angle_alpha   90.00
_cell.angle_beta   90.00
_cell.angle_gamma   90.00
#
_symmetry.space_group_name_H-M   'P 1'
#
loop_
_entity.id
_entity.type
_entity.pdbx_description
1 polymer ?
#
loop_
_entity_poly.entity_id
_entity_poly.type
_entity_poly.pdbx_seq_one_letter_code
_entity_poly.pdbx_strand_id
1 'polypeptide(L)' 'MTEDLLDVLLDGVTEPRLKLLSGDEARALMVLLGALDDDAQPAEVRQAAGEMRFRIASRLALPL' A
#
# COMPACT_ATOMS: atom_id res chain seq x y z
N MET A 1 7.78 11.01 11.95
CA MET A 1 6.89 11.16 10.77
C MET A 1 7.20 10.11 9.71
N THR A 2 8.44 10.00 9.25
CA THR A 2 8.82 9.00 8.22
C THR A 2 8.94 7.58 8.77
N GLU A 3 9.41 7.44 10.02
CA GLU A 3 9.43 6.14 10.72
C GLU A 3 8.01 5.65 11.02
N ASP A 4 7.14 6.52 11.55
CA ASP A 4 5.72 6.17 11.81
C ASP A 4 4.98 5.73 10.54
N LEU A 5 5.28 6.39 9.41
CA LEU A 5 4.72 6.03 8.10
C LEU A 5 5.24 4.67 7.64
N LEU A 6 6.54 4.42 7.80
CA LEU A 6 7.15 3.14 7.45
C LEU A 6 6.55 2.00 8.29
N ASP A 7 6.37 2.19 9.59
CA ASP A 7 5.77 1.19 10.48
C ASP A 7 4.34 0.84 10.04
N VAL A 8 3.51 1.84 9.74
CA VAL A 8 2.14 1.61 9.23
C VAL A 8 2.15 0.83 7.92
N LEU A 9 3.09 1.14 7.02
CA LEU A 9 3.21 0.42 5.75
C LEU A 9 3.67 -1.02 5.97
N LEU A 10 4.65 -1.25 6.85
CA LEU A 10 5.15 -2.59 7.17
C LEU A 10 4.08 -3.46 7.86
N ASP A 11 3.32 -2.88 8.79
CA ASP A 11 2.15 -3.55 9.38
C ASP A 11 1.13 -3.92 8.30
N GLY A 12 0.86 -3.00 7.37
CA GLY A 12 -0.01 -3.25 6.22
C GLY A 12 0.52 -4.36 5.30
N VAL A 13 1.81 -4.37 4.99
CA VAL A 13 2.47 -5.41 4.16
C VAL A 13 2.41 -6.78 4.83
N THR A 14 2.61 -6.83 6.14
CA THR A 14 2.62 -8.10 6.89
C THR A 14 1.23 -8.61 7.25
N GLU A 15 0.21 -7.74 7.28
CA GLU A 15 -1.17 -8.11 7.59
C GLU A 15 -1.73 -9.14 6.58
N PRO A 16 -2.06 -10.38 7.01
CA PRO A 16 -2.55 -11.44 6.14
C PRO A 16 -3.84 -11.06 5.41
N ARG A 17 -4.71 -10.27 6.05
CA ARG A 17 -6.01 -9.89 5.50
C ARG A 17 -6.18 -8.37 5.56
N LEU A 18 -5.56 -7.66 4.62
CA LEU A 18 -5.98 -6.30 4.28
C LEU A 18 -7.49 -6.31 3.93
N LYS A 19 -8.33 -5.87 4.87
CA LYS A 19 -9.78 -5.76 4.69
C LYS A 19 -10.07 -4.40 4.07
N LEU A 20 -10.12 -4.36 2.74
CA LEU A 20 -10.70 -3.23 2.03
C LEU A 20 -12.21 -3.48 2.00
N LEU A 21 -13.02 -2.50 2.40
CA LEU A 21 -14.48 -2.64 2.47
C LEU A 21 -15.10 -2.62 1.07
N SER A 22 -14.41 -2.04 0.07
CA SER A 22 -14.83 -2.04 -1.34
C SER A 22 -13.67 -1.96 -2.34
N GLY A 23 -13.98 -2.23 -3.61
CA GLY A 23 -13.05 -2.01 -4.73
C GLY A 23 -12.71 -0.54 -4.96
N ASP A 24 -13.59 0.40 -4.60
CA ASP A 24 -13.32 1.84 -4.68
C ASP A 24 -12.32 2.29 -3.61
N GLU A 25 -12.43 1.78 -2.39
CA GLU A 25 -11.45 2.03 -1.34
C GLU A 25 -10.08 1.49 -1.72
N ALA A 26 -10.04 0.32 -2.37
CA ALA A 26 -8.80 -0.25 -2.90
C ALA A 26 -8.16 0.65 -3.96
N ARG A 27 -8.96 1.21 -4.88
CA ARG A 27 -8.50 2.17 -5.89
C ARG A 27 -7.99 3.46 -5.26
N ALA A 28 -8.72 4.03 -4.30
CA ALA A 28 -8.31 5.23 -3.57
C ALA A 28 -6.98 5.00 -2.84
N LEU A 29 -6.83 3.87 -2.15
CA LEU A 29 -5.58 3.52 -1.47
C LEU A 29 -4.42 3.33 -2.45
N MET A 30 -4.64 2.72 -3.62
CA MET A 30 -3.61 2.63 -4.66
C MET A 30 -3.11 3.99 -5.14
N VAL A 31 -3.98 5.00 -5.23
CA VAL A 31 -3.58 6.38 -5.59
C VAL A 31 -2.74 7.00 -4.48
N LEU A 32 -3.16 6.88 -3.21
CA LEU A 32 -2.41 7.41 -2.07
C LEU A 32 -1.03 6.77 -1.94
N LEU A 33 -0.94 5.44 -2.08
CA LEU A 33 0.33 4.74 -2.08
C LEU A 33 1.20 5.13 -3.29
N GLY A 34 0.60 5.52 -4.42
CA GLY A 34 1.33 6.04 -5.56
C GLY A 34 1.97 7.40 -5.31
N ALA A 35 1.38 8.24 -4.46
CA ALA A 35 1.99 9.49 -4.03
C ALA A 35 3.21 9.28 -3.11
N LEU A 36 3.39 8.08 -2.56
CA LEU A 36 4.57 7.71 -1.78
C LEU A 36 5.73 7.21 -2.65
N ASP A 37 5.51 6.99 -3.95
CA ASP A 37 6.55 6.67 -4.94
C ASP A 37 7.20 7.96 -5.47
N ASP A 38 7.69 8.78 -4.53
CA ASP A 38 8.35 10.07 -4.78
C ASP A 38 9.80 9.96 -4.28
N ASP A 39 10.78 10.40 -5.09
CA ASP A 39 12.20 10.37 -4.76
C ASP A 39 12.57 11.15 -3.49
N ALA A 40 11.70 12.07 -3.02
CA ALA A 40 11.83 12.76 -1.75
C ALA A 40 11.52 11.87 -0.53
N GLN A 41 10.82 10.74 -0.71
CA GLN A 41 10.58 9.76 0.35
C GLN A 41 11.80 8.87 0.58
N PRO A 42 11.99 8.30 1.78
CA PRO A 42 13.00 7.26 2.00
C PRO A 42 12.76 6.04 1.10
N ALA A 43 13.84 5.35 0.76
CA ALA A 43 13.79 4.19 -0.13
C ALA A 43 12.91 3.07 0.44
N GLU A 44 12.95 2.88 1.76
CA GLU A 44 12.16 1.90 2.50
C GLU A 44 10.66 2.21 2.41
N VAL A 45 10.27 3.49 2.48
CA VAL A 45 8.88 3.94 2.33
C VAL A 45 8.38 3.69 0.91
N ARG A 46 9.19 4.04 -0.11
CA ARG A 46 8.84 3.76 -1.52
C ARG A 46 8.66 2.26 -1.76
N GLN A 47 9.59 1.45 -1.24
CA GLN A 47 9.54 0.00 -1.35
C GLN A 47 8.28 -0.58 -0.70
N ALA A 48 8.00 -0.22 0.55
CA ALA A 48 6.84 -0.73 1.28
C ALA A 48 5.52 -0.30 0.61
N ALA A 49 5.43 0.95 0.13
CA ALA A 49 4.28 1.44 -0.62
C ALA A 49 4.07 0.67 -1.94
N GLY A 50 5.16 0.41 -2.68
CA GLY A 50 5.14 -0.40 -3.90
C GLY A 50 4.65 -1.82 -3.65
N GLU A 51 5.13 -2.46 -2.58
CA GLU A 51 4.70 -3.81 -2.19
C GLU A 51 3.21 -3.86 -1.81
N MET A 52 2.72 -2.87 -1.05
CA MET A 52 1.29 -2.76 -0.75
C MET A 52 0.44 -2.59 -2.01
N ARG A 53 0.86 -1.72 -2.94
CA ARG A 53 0.16 -1.54 -4.23
C ARG A 53 0.08 -2.84 -5.00
N PHE A 54 1.18 -3.58 -5.08
CA PHE A 54 1.22 -4.88 -5.77
C PHE A 54 0.25 -5.88 -5.14
N ARG A 55 0.21 -5.97 -3.79
CA ARG A 55 -0.71 -6.88 -3.07
C ARG A 55 -2.17 -6.51 -3.31
N ILE A 56 -2.51 -5.22 -3.30
CA ILE A 56 -3.88 -4.75 -3.57
C ILE A 56 -4.27 -5.05 -5.02
N ALA A 57 -3.43 -4.68 -5.99
CA ALA A 57 -3.70 -4.91 -7.40
C ALA A 57 -3.88 -6.41 -7.72
N SER A 58 -3.05 -7.27 -7.14
CA SER A 58 -3.16 -8.73 -7.29
C SER A 58 -4.50 -9.27 -6.80
N ARG A 59 -5.04 -8.72 -5.70
CA ARG A 59 -6.36 -9.11 -5.18
C ARG A 59 -7.51 -8.60 -6.04
N LEU A 60 -7.42 -7.37 -6.54
CA LEU A 60 -8.44 -6.81 -7.44
C LEU A 60 -8.51 -7.54 -8.79
N ALA A 61 -7.41 -8.16 -9.23
CA ALA A 61 -7.36 -8.95 -10.45
C ALA A 61 -7.95 -10.36 -10.30
N LEU A 62 -8.17 -10.84 -9.07
CA LEU A 62 -8.84 -12.12 -8.82
C LEU A 62 -10.36 -11.94 -8.95
N PRO A 63 -11.08 -12.89 -9.59
CA PRO A 63 -12.54 -12.90 -9.53
C PRO A 63 -13.00 -13.03 -8.07
N LEU A 64 -14.05 -12.27 -7.71
CA LEU A 64 -14.72 -12.31 -6.42
C LEU A 64 -15.30 -13.70 -6.11
#